data_AF-A0A2M7BAU6-F1
#
_entry.id   AF-A0A2M7BAU6-F1
#
_cell.length_a   1.000
_cell.length_b   1.000
_cell.length_c   1.000
_cell.angle_alpha   90.00
_cell.angle_beta   90.00
_cell.angle_gamma   90.00
#
_symmetry.space_group_name_H-M   'P 1'
#
loop_
_entity.id
_entity.type
_entity.pdbx_description
1 polymer ?
#
loop_
_entity_poly.entity_id
_entity_poly.type
_entity_poly.pdbx_seq_one_letter_code
_entity_poly.pdbx_strand_id
1 'polypeptide(L)'
;MKEKIFVLGLLILSLVLRAKLSLEFVSLSVIAEIAIFFFIYLIIRKFNLLLAEISLIFFAVSPWLIVLSPFLFSRGWLKINPVSPIVFVKNYFFLFSGDYLFYKGIWPIKLQSLNYQGMMYWTDIIFIILGLKEIFLKNKRFFEKFLLISLLIFPIPASLTGNLTLYPLLLSFPLIILSAKGALSLIKTPKFLTIILLANLYFLIRFLDLYFLHY
;
A
#
# COMPACT_ATOMS: atom_id res chain seq x y z
N MET A 1 23.57 -13.23 3.23
CA MET A 1 22.86 -14.38 2.61
C MET A 1 21.72 -14.90 3.49
N LYS A 2 21.94 -15.12 4.80
CA LYS A 2 20.87 -15.52 5.75
C LYS A 2 19.68 -14.55 5.82
N GLU A 3 19.92 -13.23 5.78
CA GLU A 3 18.85 -12.22 5.78
C GLU A 3 17.98 -12.25 4.52
N LYS A 4 18.56 -12.51 3.34
CA LYS A 4 17.80 -12.63 2.08
C LYS A 4 16.88 -13.86 2.09
N ILE A 5 17.33 -14.95 2.68
CA ILE A 5 16.54 -16.18 2.84
C ILE A 5 15.36 -15.94 3.81
N PHE A 6 15.57 -15.16 4.86
CA PHE A 6 14.53 -14.83 5.83
C PHE A 6 13.42 -13.94 5.24
N VAL A 7 13.77 -12.89 4.50
CA VAL A 7 12.80 -12.00 3.84
C VAL A 7 12.01 -12.76 2.77
N LEU A 8 12.70 -13.59 1.97
CA LEU A 8 12.05 -14.45 0.98
C LEU A 8 11.12 -15.47 1.65
N GLY A 9 11.52 -16.03 2.79
CA GLY A 9 10.70 -16.94 3.59
C GLY A 9 9.42 -16.29 4.12
N LEU A 10 9.50 -15.04 4.62
CA LEU A 10 8.33 -14.28 5.07
C LEU A 10 7.37 -13.95 3.92
N LEU A 11 7.90 -13.65 2.74
CA LEU A 11 7.11 -13.42 1.53
C LEU A 11 6.41 -14.68 1.04
N ILE A 12 7.14 -15.78 0.96
CA ILE A 12 6.57 -17.06 0.56
C ILE A 12 5.52 -17.48 1.58
N LEU A 13 5.76 -17.29 2.88
CA LEU A 13 4.80 -17.61 3.92
C LEU A 13 3.54 -16.73 3.83
N SER A 14 3.67 -15.42 3.62
CA SER A 14 2.49 -14.53 3.47
C SER A 14 1.68 -14.86 2.21
N LEU A 15 2.36 -15.20 1.11
CA LEU A 15 1.74 -15.63 -0.14
C LEU A 15 1.08 -17.00 -0.01
N VAL A 16 1.72 -17.97 0.64
CA VAL A 16 1.20 -19.33 0.85
C VAL A 16 0.02 -19.32 1.81
N LEU A 17 0.10 -18.57 2.92
CA LEU A 17 -1.04 -18.39 3.82
C LEU A 17 -2.21 -17.78 3.05
N ARG A 18 -1.96 -16.77 2.22
CA ARG A 18 -3.00 -16.11 1.42
C ARG A 18 -3.60 -17.00 0.31
N ALA A 19 -2.78 -17.79 -0.38
CA ALA A 19 -3.24 -18.76 -1.39
C ALA A 19 -4.05 -19.90 -0.75
N LYS A 20 -3.70 -20.29 0.47
CA LYS A 20 -4.47 -21.26 1.27
C LYS A 20 -5.77 -20.63 1.80
N LEU A 21 -5.81 -19.32 2.01
CA LEU A 21 -7.00 -18.58 2.46
C LEU A 21 -8.02 -18.31 1.34
N SER A 22 -7.64 -18.46 0.06
CA SER A 22 -8.53 -18.30 -1.10
C SER A 22 -8.97 -19.62 -1.72
N LEU A 23 -8.95 -20.71 -0.95
CA LEU A 23 -9.12 -22.10 -1.40
C LEU A 23 -10.44 -22.45 -2.12
N GLU A 24 -11.39 -21.53 -2.27
CA GLU A 24 -12.52 -21.74 -3.18
C GLU A 24 -12.33 -21.07 -4.54
N PHE A 25 -11.62 -19.96 -4.67
CA PHE A 25 -11.20 -19.39 -5.96
C PHE A 25 -9.98 -18.47 -5.74
N VAL A 26 -8.78 -18.91 -6.11
CA VAL A 26 -7.69 -17.97 -6.45
C VAL A 26 -8.13 -17.27 -7.73
N SER A 27 -8.94 -16.23 -7.59
CA SER A 27 -9.43 -15.51 -8.76
C SER A 27 -8.25 -14.90 -9.52
N LEU A 28 -8.41 -14.72 -10.83
CA LEU A 28 -7.45 -14.03 -11.70
C LEU A 28 -6.97 -12.67 -11.15
N SER A 29 -7.78 -11.99 -10.33
CA SER A 29 -7.38 -10.71 -9.71
C SER A 29 -6.22 -10.85 -8.73
N VAL A 30 -6.20 -11.88 -7.86
CA VAL A 30 -5.11 -12.12 -6.91
C VAL A 30 -3.79 -12.40 -7.64
N ILE A 31 -3.85 -13.11 -8.78
CA ILE A 31 -2.67 -13.38 -9.61
C ILE A 31 -2.18 -12.09 -10.27
N ALA A 32 -3.10 -11.29 -10.84
CA ALA A 32 -2.77 -10.02 -11.45
C ALA A 32 -2.15 -9.05 -10.44
N GLU A 33 -2.63 -9.05 -9.20
CA GLU A 33 -2.06 -8.27 -8.10
C GLU A 33 -0.62 -8.66 -7.81
N ILE A 34 -0.37 -9.95 -7.53
CA ILE A 34 0.98 -10.46 -7.27
C ILE A 34 1.90 -10.11 -8.43
N ALA A 35 1.41 -10.22 -9.67
CA ALA A 35 2.15 -9.84 -10.86
C ALA A 35 2.47 -8.32 -10.91
N ILE A 36 1.51 -7.44 -10.60
CA ILE A 36 1.74 -5.98 -10.53
C ILE A 36 2.77 -5.67 -9.45
N PHE A 37 2.67 -6.27 -8.27
CA PHE A 37 3.65 -6.07 -7.19
C PHE A 37 5.02 -6.55 -7.56
N PHE A 38 5.11 -7.72 -8.16
CA PHE A 38 6.37 -8.25 -8.64
C PHE A 38 6.98 -7.34 -9.71
N PHE A 39 6.18 -6.82 -10.63
CA PHE A 39 6.64 -5.87 -11.64
C PHE A 39 7.17 -4.57 -11.03
N ILE A 40 6.44 -4.00 -10.05
CA ILE A 40 6.88 -2.79 -9.33
C ILE A 40 8.16 -3.05 -8.54
N TYR A 41 8.25 -4.21 -7.87
CA TYR A 41 9.49 -4.64 -7.21
C TYR A 41 10.66 -4.69 -8.20
N LEU A 42 10.46 -5.29 -9.38
CA LEU A 42 11.49 -5.33 -10.43
C LEU A 42 11.89 -3.93 -10.91
N ILE A 43 10.94 -3.00 -11.05
CA ILE A 43 11.22 -1.60 -11.39
C ILE A 43 12.08 -0.95 -10.30
N ILE A 44 11.65 -1.00 -9.03
CA ILE A 44 12.38 -0.36 -7.91
C ILE A 44 13.77 -0.97 -7.77
N ARG A 45 13.88 -2.30 -7.92
CA ARG A 45 15.15 -3.03 -7.80
C ARG A 45 16.20 -2.55 -8.79
N LYS A 46 15.81 -2.10 -9.99
CA LYS A 46 16.74 -1.50 -10.96
C LYS A 46 17.42 -0.23 -10.42
N PHE A 47 16.78 0.47 -9.48
CA PHE A 47 17.31 1.70 -8.89
C PHE A 47 17.96 1.47 -7.51
N ASN A 48 17.34 0.63 -6.66
CA ASN A 48 17.83 0.32 -5.31
C ASN A 48 17.21 -0.99 -4.79
N LEU A 49 18.05 -2.02 -4.61
CA LEU A 49 17.61 -3.35 -4.13
C LEU A 49 16.99 -3.28 -2.73
N LEU A 50 17.62 -2.59 -1.79
CA LEU A 50 17.16 -2.54 -0.40
C LEU A 50 15.84 -1.77 -0.28
N LEU A 51 15.67 -0.70 -1.06
CA LEU A 51 14.38 -0.01 -1.15
C LEU A 51 13.29 -0.94 -1.71
N ALA A 52 13.61 -1.77 -2.70
CA ALA A 52 12.66 -2.71 -3.27
C ALA A 52 12.23 -3.77 -2.24
N GLU A 53 13.19 -4.33 -1.49
CA GLU A 53 12.92 -5.30 -0.42
C GLU A 53 12.07 -4.70 0.71
N ILE A 54 12.41 -3.50 1.20
CA ILE A 54 11.63 -2.82 2.24
C ILE A 54 10.23 -2.45 1.72
N SER A 55 10.12 -1.95 0.50
CA SER A 55 8.82 -1.61 -0.11
C SER A 55 7.91 -2.83 -0.17
N LEU A 56 8.47 -4.01 -0.49
CA LEU A 56 7.71 -5.26 -0.55
C LEU A 56 7.22 -5.71 0.83
N ILE A 57 8.00 -5.48 1.90
CA ILE A 57 7.59 -5.78 3.28
C ILE A 57 6.44 -4.86 3.71
N PHE A 58 6.61 -3.54 3.54
CA PHE A 58 5.55 -2.58 3.84
C PHE A 58 4.27 -2.87 3.06
N PHE A 59 4.44 -3.26 1.79
CA PHE A 59 3.33 -3.68 0.95
C PHE A 59 2.62 -4.91 1.50
N ALA A 60 3.37 -5.96 1.85
CA ALA A 60 2.81 -7.24 2.32
C ALA A 60 1.98 -7.13 3.59
N VAL A 61 2.24 -6.14 4.44
CA VAL A 61 1.51 -5.92 5.69
C VAL A 61 0.45 -4.83 5.61
N SER A 62 0.40 -4.11 4.49
CA SER A 62 -0.44 -2.93 4.31
C SER A 62 -1.94 -3.26 4.23
N PRO A 63 -2.82 -2.45 4.86
CA PRO A 63 -4.27 -2.58 4.71
C PRO A 63 -4.75 -2.45 3.25
N TRP A 64 -3.97 -1.77 2.40
CA TRP A 64 -4.23 -1.65 0.94
C TRP A 64 -4.48 -3.00 0.25
N LEU A 65 -3.95 -4.09 0.80
CA LEU A 65 -4.16 -5.44 0.29
C LEU A 65 -5.59 -5.99 0.48
N ILE A 66 -6.43 -5.41 1.35
CA ILE A 66 -7.86 -5.77 1.47
C ILE A 66 -8.64 -5.21 0.29
N VAL A 67 -8.32 -3.97 -0.10
CA VAL A 67 -8.96 -3.25 -1.20
C VAL A 67 -8.84 -4.01 -2.52
N LEU A 68 -7.82 -4.85 -2.59
CA LEU A 68 -7.53 -5.71 -3.71
C LEU A 68 -8.37 -6.98 -3.78
N SER A 69 -9.16 -7.30 -2.77
CA SER A 69 -9.98 -8.50 -2.82
C SER A 69 -10.78 -8.61 -4.14
N PRO A 70 -10.87 -9.79 -4.76
CA PRO A 70 -11.54 -10.01 -6.04
C PRO A 70 -12.98 -9.47 -6.09
N PHE A 71 -13.59 -9.46 -4.92
CA PHE A 71 -14.92 -8.95 -4.67
C PHE A 71 -15.07 -7.46 -5.05
N LEU A 72 -14.05 -6.63 -4.76
CA LEU A 72 -14.08 -5.20 -5.10
C LEU A 72 -13.84 -4.97 -6.60
N PHE A 73 -12.91 -5.72 -7.19
CA PHE A 73 -12.55 -5.58 -8.60
C PHE A 73 -13.74 -5.91 -9.53
N SER A 74 -14.50 -6.95 -9.23
CA SER A 74 -15.65 -7.36 -10.06
C SER A 74 -16.80 -6.34 -10.12
N ARG A 75 -16.95 -5.46 -9.12
CA ARG A 75 -18.14 -4.59 -8.99
C ARG A 75 -17.94 -3.15 -9.48
N GLY A 76 -16.71 -2.65 -9.56
CA GLY A 76 -16.48 -1.20 -9.66
C GLY A 76 -15.97 -0.65 -11.00
N TRP A 77 -15.49 -1.47 -11.94
CA TRP A 77 -14.81 -0.97 -13.16
C TRP A 77 -15.74 -0.40 -14.24
N LEU A 78 -17.05 -0.70 -14.19
CA LEU A 78 -17.92 -0.49 -15.35
C LEU A 78 -18.81 0.77 -15.28
N LYS A 79 -18.81 1.51 -14.18
CA LYS A 79 -19.71 2.67 -14.02
C LYS A 79 -18.94 3.98 -13.86
N ILE A 80 -18.58 4.58 -14.99
CA ILE A 80 -18.09 5.96 -15.02
C ILE A 80 -19.31 6.87 -14.94
N ASN A 81 -19.55 7.43 -13.75
CA ASN A 81 -20.52 8.50 -13.62
C ASN A 81 -19.79 9.84 -13.77
N PRO A 82 -20.20 10.72 -14.69
CA PRO A 82 -19.61 12.05 -14.77
C PRO A 82 -19.83 12.78 -13.44
N VAL A 83 -18.76 13.31 -12.86
CA VAL A 83 -18.79 14.06 -11.61
C VAL A 83 -18.60 15.54 -11.89
N SER A 84 -19.29 16.39 -11.13
CA SER A 84 -19.10 17.83 -11.24
C SER A 84 -17.70 18.24 -10.79
N PRO A 85 -17.15 19.37 -11.28
CA PRO A 85 -15.81 19.84 -10.88
C PRO A 85 -15.63 19.97 -9.36
N ILE A 86 -16.67 20.40 -8.64
CA ILE A 86 -16.65 20.53 -7.17
C ILE A 86 -16.49 19.16 -6.50
N VAL A 87 -17.23 18.15 -6.98
CA VAL A 87 -17.14 16.80 -6.44
C VAL A 87 -15.80 16.16 -6.81
N PHE A 88 -15.29 16.41 -8.02
CA PHE A 88 -13.95 15.99 -8.41
C PHE A 88 -12.88 16.50 -7.45
N VAL A 89 -12.85 17.81 -7.17
CA VAL A 89 -11.88 18.42 -6.25
C VAL A 89 -12.02 17.84 -4.84
N LYS A 90 -13.26 17.69 -4.35
CA LYS A 90 -13.53 17.09 -3.04
C LYS A 90 -12.99 15.65 -2.94
N ASN A 91 -13.29 14.83 -3.94
CA ASN A 91 -12.83 13.43 -3.99
C ASN A 91 -11.31 13.33 -4.10
N TYR A 92 -10.69 14.23 -4.88
CA TYR A 92 -9.24 14.29 -5.04
C TYR A 92 -8.54 14.54 -3.70
N PHE A 93 -8.94 15.58 -2.98
CA PHE A 93 -8.32 15.90 -1.68
C PHE A 93 -8.72 14.91 -0.58
N PHE A 94 -9.90 14.30 -0.66
CA PHE A 94 -10.32 13.26 0.27
C PHE A 94 -9.33 12.09 0.31
N LEU A 95 -8.77 11.69 -0.84
CA LEU A 95 -7.80 10.58 -0.90
C LEU A 95 -6.46 10.87 -0.22
N PHE A 96 -6.14 12.13 0.04
CA PHE A 96 -4.98 12.54 0.84
C PHE A 96 -5.34 12.90 2.28
N SER A 97 -6.62 12.89 2.63
CA SER A 97 -7.04 13.25 3.98
C SER A 97 -6.48 12.24 4.98
N GLY A 98 -6.06 12.74 6.15
CA GLY A 98 -5.64 11.88 7.25
C GLY A 98 -6.75 10.91 7.65
N ASP A 99 -7.99 11.37 7.65
CA ASP A 99 -9.20 10.55 7.85
C ASP A 99 -9.23 9.34 6.92
N TYR A 100 -9.07 9.53 5.61
CA TYR A 100 -9.07 8.43 4.65
C TYR A 100 -7.84 7.53 4.82
N LEU A 101 -6.65 8.11 4.91
CA LEU A 101 -5.41 7.35 4.94
C LEU A 101 -5.19 6.57 6.24
N PHE A 102 -5.64 7.07 7.40
CA PHE A 102 -5.25 6.50 8.70
C PHE A 102 -6.41 6.07 9.61
N TYR A 103 -7.66 6.52 9.36
CA TYR A 103 -8.78 6.25 10.27
C TYR A 103 -9.95 5.47 9.65
N LYS A 104 -10.49 5.96 8.54
CA LYS A 104 -11.78 5.51 7.97
C LYS A 104 -11.60 4.61 6.76
N GLY A 105 -10.54 4.82 5.98
CA GLY A 105 -10.35 4.11 4.71
C GLY A 105 -11.56 4.27 3.78
N ILE A 106 -11.98 3.16 3.17
CA ILE A 106 -13.17 3.10 2.32
C ILE A 106 -14.40 2.88 3.21
N TRP A 107 -14.92 3.96 3.79
CA TRP A 107 -16.24 3.98 4.41
C TRP A 107 -17.30 4.35 3.35
N PRO A 108 -18.50 3.74 3.30
CA PRO A 108 -19.16 2.90 4.31
C PRO A 108 -19.19 1.40 3.98
N ILE A 109 -18.19 0.84 3.28
CA ILE A 109 -18.17 -0.60 3.00
C ILE A 109 -17.87 -1.34 4.32
N LYS A 110 -18.92 -1.56 5.12
CA LYS A 110 -18.87 -2.14 6.48
C LYS A 110 -18.27 -3.53 6.52
N LEU A 111 -18.34 -4.27 5.41
CA LEU A 111 -17.80 -5.63 5.29
C LEU A 111 -16.27 -5.66 5.13
N GLN A 112 -15.61 -4.52 4.90
CA GLN A 112 -14.20 -4.52 4.46
C GLN A 112 -13.34 -3.42 5.07
N SER A 113 -13.94 -2.42 5.72
CA SER A 113 -13.19 -1.51 6.59
C SER A 113 -13.14 -2.14 7.97
N LEU A 114 -11.96 -2.60 8.38
CA LEU A 114 -11.72 -2.87 9.80
C LEU A 114 -12.04 -1.59 10.55
N ASN A 115 -12.98 -1.65 11.48
CA ASN A 115 -13.41 -0.46 12.23
C ASN A 115 -12.17 0.29 12.75
N TYR A 116 -12.09 1.59 12.42
CA TYR A 116 -11.01 2.50 12.83
C TYR A 116 -9.62 2.24 12.21
N GLN A 117 -9.55 1.54 11.07
CA GLN A 117 -8.32 1.45 10.29
C GLN A 117 -8.45 2.14 8.94
N GLY A 118 -7.55 3.10 8.69
CA GLY A 118 -7.36 3.66 7.37
C GLY A 118 -6.61 2.73 6.43
N MET A 119 -6.24 3.27 5.27
CA MET A 119 -5.48 2.54 4.27
C MET A 119 -4.01 2.33 4.58
N MET A 120 -3.49 3.05 5.56
CA MET A 120 -2.11 3.02 6.03
C MET A 120 -2.11 2.99 7.55
N TYR A 121 -1.03 2.47 8.14
CA TYR A 121 -0.87 2.53 9.58
C TYR A 121 -0.39 3.92 10.00
N TRP A 122 -0.69 4.30 11.23
CA TRP A 122 -0.28 5.59 11.79
C TRP A 122 1.24 5.76 11.84
N THR A 123 1.96 4.65 12.01
CA THR A 123 3.43 4.63 11.94
C THR A 123 3.95 5.05 10.57
N ASP A 124 3.17 4.81 9.50
CA ASP A 124 3.56 5.19 8.15
C ASP A 124 3.59 6.70 7.97
N ILE A 125 2.86 7.49 8.77
CA ILE A 125 2.94 8.97 8.75
C ILE A 125 4.38 9.42 8.95
N ILE A 126 5.06 8.87 9.95
CA ILE A 126 6.45 9.22 10.29
C ILE A 126 7.36 8.88 9.10
N PHE A 127 7.18 7.69 8.53
CA PHE A 127 7.99 7.23 7.41
C PHE A 127 7.71 8.02 6.12
N ILE A 128 6.46 8.38 5.82
CA ILE A 128 6.08 9.25 4.69
C ILE A 128 6.76 10.61 4.80
N ILE A 129 6.69 11.25 5.97
CA ILE A 129 7.31 12.56 6.21
C ILE A 129 8.83 12.47 6.00
N LEU A 130 9.48 11.44 6.54
CA LEU A 130 10.92 11.22 6.35
C LEU A 130 11.27 10.91 4.90
N GLY A 131 10.45 10.13 4.19
CA GLY A 131 10.61 9.83 2.78
C GLY A 131 10.50 11.07 1.90
N LEU A 132 9.54 11.95 2.18
CA LEU A 132 9.42 13.24 1.49
C LEU A 132 10.62 14.12 1.77
N LYS A 133 11.00 14.26 3.04
CA LYS A 133 12.19 15.02 3.45
C LYS A 133 13.43 14.55 2.69
N GLU A 134 13.66 13.24 2.62
CA GLU A 134 14.76 12.64 1.88
C GLU A 134 14.73 12.96 0.38
N ILE A 135 13.54 12.96 -0.23
CA ILE A 135 13.37 13.32 -1.65
C ILE A 135 13.58 14.82 -1.91
N PHE A 136 13.15 15.68 -0.99
CA PHE A 136 13.28 17.13 -1.17
C PHE A 136 14.67 17.67 -0.83
N LEU A 137 15.37 17.07 0.13
CA LEU A 137 16.72 17.51 0.53
C LEU A 137 17.83 17.02 -0.41
N LYS A 138 17.60 15.93 -1.14
CA LYS A 138 18.59 15.37 -2.07
C LYS A 138 18.26 15.75 -3.51
N ASN A 139 19.28 15.89 -4.36
CA ASN A 139 19.07 16.10 -5.80
C ASN A 139 18.18 14.98 -6.35
N LYS A 140 17.00 15.36 -6.86
CA LYS A 140 15.95 14.43 -7.29
C LYS A 140 16.42 13.68 -8.53
N ARG A 141 16.60 12.36 -8.43
CA ARG A 141 16.80 11.52 -9.63
C ARG A 141 15.45 11.37 -10.34
N PHE A 142 15.49 10.85 -11.56
CA PHE A 142 14.29 10.66 -12.38
C PHE A 142 13.21 9.87 -11.65
N PHE A 143 13.58 8.79 -10.95
CA PHE A 143 12.65 7.95 -10.21
C PHE A 143 11.95 8.70 -9.07
N GLU A 144 12.64 9.56 -8.31
CA GLU A 144 12.01 10.37 -7.27
C GLU A 144 11.05 11.40 -7.84
N LYS A 145 11.40 12.03 -8.98
CA LYS A 145 10.49 12.95 -9.67
C LYS A 145 9.23 12.22 -10.14
N PHE A 146 9.41 11.03 -10.73
CA PHE A 146 8.31 10.17 -11.12
C PHE A 146 7.40 9.86 -9.92
N LEU A 147 7.97 9.44 -8.78
CA LEU A 147 7.20 9.14 -7.58
C LEU A 147 6.38 10.34 -7.07
N LEU A 148 6.94 11.55 -7.06
CA LEU A 148 6.22 12.77 -6.68
C LEU A 148 5.08 13.09 -7.65
N ILE A 149 5.31 12.93 -8.95
CA ILE A 149 4.29 13.14 -9.98
C ILE A 149 3.19 12.08 -9.85
N SER A 150 3.55 10.82 -9.60
CA SER A 150 2.59 9.73 -9.38
C SER A 150 1.67 10.00 -8.21
N LEU A 151 2.15 10.61 -7.11
CA LEU A 151 1.28 11.04 -6.01
C LEU A 151 0.17 11.96 -6.52
N LEU A 152 0.47 12.90 -7.42
CA LEU A 152 -0.52 13.85 -7.95
C LEU A 152 -1.45 13.24 -9.02
N ILE A 153 -0.93 12.32 -9.84
CA ILE A 153 -1.70 11.77 -10.97
C ILE A 153 -2.65 10.65 -10.52
N PHE A 154 -2.21 9.79 -9.60
CA PHE A 154 -2.96 8.58 -9.23
C PHE A 154 -4.33 8.77 -8.56
N PRO A 155 -4.62 9.88 -7.86
CA PRO A 155 -5.96 10.19 -7.38
C PRO A 155 -6.94 10.62 -8.49
N ILE A 156 -6.44 11.03 -9.67
CA ILE A 156 -7.29 11.60 -10.74
C ILE A 156 -8.36 10.59 -11.22
N PRO A 157 -8.03 9.32 -11.55
CA PRO A 157 -9.03 8.34 -11.97
C PRO A 157 -10.13 8.10 -10.93
N ALA A 158 -9.75 8.02 -9.65
CA ALA A 158 -10.70 7.86 -8.54
C ALA A 158 -11.66 9.06 -8.44
N SER A 159 -11.10 10.26 -8.63
CA SER A 159 -11.83 11.53 -8.50
C SER A 159 -12.78 11.77 -9.67
N LEU A 160 -12.38 11.37 -10.88
CA LEU A 160 -13.18 11.49 -12.11
C LEU A 160 -14.32 10.48 -12.20
N THR A 161 -14.19 9.32 -11.56
CA THR A 161 -15.22 8.28 -11.59
C THR A 161 -16.16 8.37 -10.39
N GLY A 162 -15.76 9.11 -9.35
CA GLY A 162 -16.38 9.06 -8.02
C GLY A 162 -16.21 7.70 -7.33
N ASN A 163 -15.45 6.78 -7.93
CA ASN A 163 -15.21 5.46 -7.38
C ASN A 163 -13.96 5.49 -6.49
N LEU A 164 -14.18 5.81 -5.23
CA LEU A 164 -13.15 5.86 -4.18
C LEU A 164 -12.74 4.46 -3.70
N THR A 165 -13.17 3.38 -4.34
CA THR A 165 -12.89 2.02 -3.87
C THR A 165 -11.70 1.38 -4.60
N LEU A 166 -11.61 1.53 -5.92
CA LEU A 166 -10.65 0.78 -6.74
C LEU A 166 -9.39 1.57 -7.09
N TYR A 167 -9.59 2.78 -7.56
CA TYR A 167 -8.51 3.63 -8.05
C TYR A 167 -7.53 4.13 -6.98
N PRO A 168 -7.91 4.23 -5.68
CA PRO A 168 -6.94 4.60 -4.64
C PRO A 168 -5.81 3.58 -4.44
N LEU A 169 -5.97 2.35 -4.94
CA LEU A 169 -4.85 1.41 -4.99
C LEU A 169 -3.66 2.00 -5.76
N LEU A 170 -3.91 2.76 -6.83
CA LEU A 170 -2.83 3.40 -7.57
C LEU A 170 -2.04 4.32 -6.66
N LEU A 171 -2.71 5.09 -5.79
CA LEU A 171 -2.08 5.96 -4.80
C LEU A 171 -1.31 5.18 -3.72
N SER A 172 -1.69 3.93 -3.43
CA SER A 172 -0.97 3.11 -2.45
C SER A 172 0.50 2.90 -2.82
N PHE A 173 0.82 2.70 -4.10
CA PHE A 173 2.18 2.41 -4.56
C PHE A 173 3.18 3.52 -4.22
N PRO A 174 2.99 4.78 -4.66
CA PRO A 174 3.94 5.84 -4.33
C PRO A 174 4.00 6.10 -2.83
N LEU A 175 2.90 5.97 -2.08
CA LEU A 175 2.90 6.13 -0.62
C LEU A 175 3.68 5.04 0.11
N ILE A 176 3.58 3.78 -0.33
CA ILE A 176 4.33 2.66 0.24
C ILE A 176 5.82 2.78 -0.07
N ILE A 177 6.18 3.13 -1.31
CA ILE A 177 7.59 3.36 -1.69
C ILE A 177 8.16 4.54 -0.90
N LEU A 178 7.37 5.60 -0.69
CA LEU A 178 7.75 6.75 0.12
C LEU A 178 7.97 6.37 1.60
N SER A 179 7.08 5.56 2.16
CA SER A 179 7.21 5.00 3.52
C SER A 179 8.47 4.14 3.62
N ALA A 180 8.69 3.23 2.67
CA ALA A 180 9.90 2.40 2.63
C ALA A 180 11.19 3.25 2.53
N LYS A 181 11.16 4.35 1.77
CA LYS A 181 12.28 5.28 1.68
C LYS A 181 12.55 6.02 3.00
N GLY A 182 11.51 6.41 3.72
CA GLY A 182 11.65 7.00 5.06
C GLY A 182 12.10 5.99 6.12
N ALA A 183 11.63 4.75 6.06
CA ALA A 183 12.14 3.67 6.91
C ALA A 183 13.62 3.41 6.63
N LEU A 184 14.01 3.40 5.35
CA LEU A 184 15.40 3.23 4.94
C LEU A 184 16.33 4.33 5.47
N SER A 185 15.87 5.58 5.57
CA SER A 185 16.69 6.67 6.12
C SER A 185 16.94 6.54 7.63
N LEU A 186 16.12 5.76 8.34
CA LEU A 186 16.29 5.43 9.75
C LEU A 186 17.14 4.18 9.98
N ILE A 187 17.28 3.29 8.98
CA ILE A 187 18.10 2.08 9.08
C ILE A 187 19.59 2.45 8.99
N LYS A 188 20.11 3.01 10.08
CA LYS A 188 21.54 3.27 10.27
C LYS A 188 22.26 2.09 10.92
N THR A 189 21.51 1.23 11.62
CA THR A 189 22.02 0.05 12.33
C THR A 189 21.06 -1.12 12.14
N PRO A 190 21.53 -2.38 12.26
CA PRO A 190 20.66 -3.56 12.16
C PRO A 190 19.54 -3.57 13.21
N LYS A 191 19.75 -2.93 14.37
CA LYS A 191 18.72 -2.79 15.41
C LYS A 191 17.47 -2.07 14.90
N PHE A 192 17.63 -0.98 14.14
CA PHE A 192 16.50 -0.26 13.56
C PHE A 192 15.74 -1.10 12.53
N LEU A 193 16.46 -1.89 11.72
CA LEU A 193 15.81 -2.84 10.82
C LEU A 193 14.96 -3.85 11.60
N THR A 194 15.51 -4.44 12.67
CA THR A 194 14.75 -5.37 13.53
C THR A 194 13.50 -4.71 14.12
N ILE A 195 13.59 -3.46 14.61
CA ILE A 195 12.44 -2.72 15.13
C ILE A 195 11.37 -2.53 14.05
N ILE A 196 11.77 -2.10 12.84
CA ILE A 196 10.85 -1.93 11.72
C ILE A 196 10.18 -3.27 11.36
N LEU A 197 10.95 -4.36 11.30
CA LEU A 197 10.40 -5.69 11.01
C LEU A 197 9.42 -6.17 12.08
N LEU A 198 9.73 -5.98 13.36
CA LEU A 198 8.85 -6.34 14.48
C LEU A 198 7.57 -5.50 14.48
N ALA A 199 7.66 -4.19 14.18
CA ALA A 199 6.49 -3.34 14.05
C ALA A 199 5.58 -3.78 12.90
N ASN A 200 6.15 -4.07 11.72
CA ASN A 200 5.39 -4.58 10.57
C ASN A 200 4.77 -5.95 10.88
N LEU A 201 5.49 -6.84 11.58
CA LEU A 201 4.95 -8.13 12.02
C LEU A 201 3.78 -7.96 13.00
N TYR A 202 3.89 -7.05 13.96
CA TYR A 202 2.81 -6.71 14.87
C TYR A 202 1.56 -6.23 14.11
N PHE A 203 1.73 -5.32 13.14
CA PHE A 203 0.62 -4.85 12.32
C PHE A 203 0.00 -5.96 11.48
N LEU A 204 0.82 -6.85 10.91
CA LEU A 204 0.33 -8.02 10.18
C LEU A 204 -0.50 -8.94 11.10
N ILE A 205 -0.02 -9.25 12.29
CA ILE A 205 -0.75 -10.08 13.26
C ILE A 205 -2.07 -9.41 13.63
N ARG A 206 -2.03 -8.10 13.94
CA ARG A 206 -3.24 -7.34 14.31
C ARG A 206 -4.24 -7.28 13.17
N PHE A 207 -3.76 -7.12 11.94
CA PHE A 207 -4.58 -7.16 10.74
C PHE A 207 -5.26 -8.53 10.58
N LEU A 208 -4.50 -9.62 10.72
CA LEU A 208 -5.04 -10.98 10.61
C LEU A 208 -6.07 -11.28 11.71
N ASP A 209 -5.79 -10.88 12.95
CA ASP A 209 -6.71 -11.01 14.09
C ASP A 209 -8.02 -10.25 13.86
N LEU A 210 -7.94 -8.99 13.42
CA LEU A 210 -9.11 -8.19 13.13
C LEU A 210 -9.91 -8.75 11.94
N TYR A 211 -9.24 -9.24 10.91
CA TYR A 211 -9.88 -9.74 9.70
C TYR A 211 -10.52 -11.13 9.87
N PHE A 212 -9.91 -12.02 10.65
CA PHE A 212 -10.36 -13.42 10.76
C PHE A 212 -11.09 -13.77 12.05
N LEU A 213 -10.84 -13.05 13.15
CA LEU A 213 -11.44 -13.38 14.44
C LEU A 213 -12.58 -12.44 14.84
N HIS A 214 -12.58 -11.22 14.30
CA HIS A 214 -13.56 -10.19 14.66
C HIS A 214 -14.56 -9.86 13.54
N TYR A 215 -14.43 -10.52 12.37
CA TYR A 215 -15.32 -10.43 11.20
C TYR A 215 -15.61 -11.83 10.66
#